data_AF-A0A1C6ERF6-F1
#
_entry.id   AF-A0A1C6ERF6-F1
#
_cell.length_a   1.000
_cell.length_b   1.000
_cell.length_c   1.000
_cell.angle_alpha   90.00
_cell.angle_beta   90.00
_cell.angle_gamma   90.00
#
_symmetry.space_group_name_H-M   'P 1'
#
loop_
_entity.id
_entity.type
_entity.pdbx_description
1 polymer ?
#
loop_
_entity_poly.entity_id
_entity_poly.type
_entity_poly.pdbx_seq_one_letter_code
_entity_poly.pdbx_strand_id
1 'polypeptide(L)' 'MSNMSYCRFQNTCGDLAECLDALEQQKSLSGEEYHAAMRLFQSFLEFCQDAEIIEDFDPDRLKEYLGELRTGGN' A
#
# COMPACT_ATOMS: atom_id res chain seq x y z
N MET A 1 -21.46 -18.26 21.18
CA MET A 1 -21.16 -16.93 20.63
C MET A 1 -20.83 -17.12 19.17
N SER A 2 -21.72 -16.68 18.30
CA SER A 2 -21.75 -17.01 16.87
C SER A 2 -20.49 -16.55 16.14
N ASN A 3 -20.02 -17.39 15.21
CA ASN A 3 -18.95 -17.14 14.24
C ASN A 3 -18.92 -15.68 13.74
N MET A 4 -17.94 -14.87 14.19
CA MET A 4 -17.42 -13.82 13.34
C MET A 4 -16.57 -14.53 12.29
N SER A 5 -17.09 -14.66 11.06
CA SER A 5 -16.29 -15.16 9.95
C SER A 5 -15.14 -14.17 9.73
N TYR A 6 -13.94 -14.50 10.23
CA TYR A 6 -12.75 -13.70 10.01
C TYR A 6 -12.35 -13.84 8.53
N CYS A 7 -12.92 -12.98 7.69
CA CYS A 7 -12.59 -12.91 6.28
C CYS A 7 -11.34 -12.04 6.12
N ARG A 8 -10.19 -12.68 5.89
CA ARG A 8 -8.89 -12.00 5.69
C ARG A 8 -8.99 -10.92 4.62
N PHE A 9 -9.64 -11.20 3.50
CA PHE A 9 -9.82 -10.24 2.41
C PHE A 9 -10.69 -9.04 2.81
N GLN A 10 -11.79 -9.25 3.54
CA GLN A 10 -12.66 -8.16 3.96
C GLN A 10 -11.94 -7.20 4.91
N ASN A 11 -11.19 -7.75 5.87
CA ASN A 11 -10.43 -6.94 6.83
C ASN A 11 -9.30 -6.18 6.12
N THR A 12 -8.49 -6.88 5.33
CA THR A 12 -7.40 -6.25 4.57
C THR A 12 -7.91 -5.22 3.56
N CYS A 13 -9.11 -5.40 2.99
CA CYS A 13 -9.73 -4.40 2.13
C CYS A 13 -10.05 -3.10 2.89
N GLY A 14 -10.48 -3.20 4.15
CA GLY A 14 -10.68 -2.04 5.02
C GLY A 14 -9.35 -1.36 5.33
N ASP A 15 -8.36 -2.12 5.78
CA ASP A 15 -7.02 -1.60 6.11
C ASP A 15 -6.38 -0.90 4.90
N LEU A 16 -6.49 -1.50 3.70
CA LEU A 16 -5.98 -0.91 2.47
C LEU A 16 -6.69 0.41 2.11
N ALA A 17 -8.00 0.49 2.32
CA ALA A 17 -8.75 1.72 2.06
C ALA A 17 -8.29 2.85 2.98
N GLU A 18 -8.03 2.58 4.26
CA GLU A 18 -7.46 3.56 5.18
C GLU A 18 -6.05 3.99 4.79
N CYS A 19 -5.20 3.06 4.32
CA CYS A 19 -3.87 3.40 3.79
C CYS A 19 -3.98 4.32 2.57
N LEU A 20 -4.86 4.01 1.61
CA LEU A 20 -5.04 4.82 0.41
C LEU A 20 -5.55 6.22 0.73
N ASP A 21 -6.51 6.35 1.65
CA ASP A 21 -7.01 7.64 2.14
C ASP A 21 -5.88 8.47 2.79
N ALA A 22 -5.00 7.84 3.56
CA ALA A 22 -3.84 8.51 4.15
C ALA A 22 -2.86 9.04 3.08
N LEU A 23 -2.60 8.26 2.01
CA LEU A 23 -1.75 8.67 0.89
C LEU A 23 -2.38 9.80 0.08
N GLU A 24 -3.69 9.74 -0.17
CA GLU A 24 -4.44 10.79 -0.88
C GLU A 24 -4.45 12.11 -0.10
N GLN A 25 -4.59 12.05 1.22
CA GLN A 25 -4.48 13.20 2.12
C GLN A 25 -3.04 13.70 2.32
N GLN A 26 -2.07 13.12 1.61
CA GLN A 26 -0.63 13.42 1.72
C GLN A 26 -0.13 13.41 3.17
N LYS A 27 -0.63 12.47 3.99
CA LYS A 27 -0.17 12.33 5.37
C LYS A 27 1.29 11.91 5.38
N SER A 28 2.06 12.57 6.24
CA SER A 28 3.47 12.20 6.43
C SER A 28 3.56 10.77 6.97
N LEU A 29 4.37 9.95 6.32
CA LEU A 29 4.62 8.59 6.76
C LEU A 29 5.79 8.57 7.74
N SER A 30 5.62 7.87 8.86
CA SER A 30 6.77 7.48 9.67
C SER A 30 7.71 6.55 8.89
N GLY A 31 8.93 6.36 9.39
CA GLY A 31 9.87 5.42 8.77
C GLY A 31 9.31 3.99 8.69
N GLU A 32 8.60 3.55 9.72
CA GLU A 32 7.96 2.23 9.76
C GLU A 32 6.81 2.12 8.74
N GLU A 33 5.93 3.12 8.69
CA GLU A 33 4.83 3.17 7.72
C GLU A 33 5.33 3.22 6.28
N TYR A 34 6.41 3.98 6.01
CA TYR A 34 7.06 4.00 4.70
C TYR A 34 7.54 2.61 4.28
N HIS A 35 8.23 1.89 5.17
CA HIS A 35 8.72 0.54 4.86
C HIS A 35 7.59 -0.47 4.72
N ALA A 36 6.53 -0.35 5.52
CA ALA A 36 5.34 -1.18 5.41
C ALA A 36 4.58 -0.92 4.09
N ALA A 37 4.37 0.34 3.72
CA ALA A 37 3.74 0.74 2.46
C ALA A 37 4.55 0.24 1.26
N MET A 38 5.87 0.45 1.25
CA MET A 38 6.76 -0.08 0.20
C MET A 38 6.57 -1.58 0.02
N ARG A 39 6.62 -2.36 1.10
CA ARG A 39 6.44 -3.81 1.03
C ARG A 39 5.05 -4.19 0.52
N LEU A 40 4.00 -3.53 1.02
CA LEU A 40 2.62 -3.81 0.63
C LEU A 40 2.37 -3.59 -0.85
N PHE A 41 2.68 -2.39 -1.35
CA PHE A 41 2.43 -2.03 -2.74
C PHE A 41 3.35 -2.78 -3.69
N GLN A 42 4.62 -2.96 -3.34
CA GLN A 42 5.55 -3.75 -4.15
C GLN A 42 5.06 -5.20 -4.29
N SER A 43 4.72 -5.88 -3.20
CA SER A 43 4.23 -7.26 -3.28
C SER A 43 2.92 -7.40 -4.07
N PHE A 44 2.04 -6.40 -3.99
CA PHE A 44 0.80 -6.40 -4.77
C PHE A 44 1.04 -6.17 -6.26
N LEU A 45 1.94 -5.23 -6.61
CA LEU A 45 2.28 -4.94 -8.01
C LEU A 45 3.07 -6.07 -8.66
N GLU A 46 4.01 -6.69 -7.93
CA GLU A 46 4.71 -7.90 -8.36
C GLU A 46 3.71 -9.03 -8.64
N PHE A 47 2.73 -9.27 -7.75
CA PHE A 47 1.66 -10.22 -8.00
C PHE A 47 0.86 -9.89 -9.28
N CYS A 48 0.51 -8.62 -9.48
CA CYS A 48 -0.23 -8.20 -10.67
C CYS A 48 0.57 -8.40 -11.96
N GLN A 49 1.89 -8.17 -11.92
CA GLN A 49 2.77 -8.40 -13.06
C GLN A 49 2.93 -9.90 -13.34
N ASP A 50 3.21 -10.71 -12.31
CA ASP A 50 3.38 -12.16 -12.42
C ASP A 50 2.11 -12.85 -12.92
N ALA A 51 0.94 -12.31 -12.57
CA ALA A 51 -0.36 -12.80 -13.02
C ALA A 51 -0.83 -12.21 -14.37
N GLU A 52 0.02 -11.42 -15.05
CA GLU A 52 -0.28 -10.75 -16.33
C GLU A 52 -1.52 -9.83 -16.26
N ILE A 53 -1.84 -9.30 -15.08
CA ILE A 53 -2.90 -8.30 -14.86
C ILE A 53 -2.43 -6.93 -15.35
N ILE A 54 -1.14 -6.63 -15.16
CA ILE A 54 -0.45 -5.45 -15.68
C ILE A 54 0.78 -5.90 -16.48
N GLU A 55 1.21 -5.10 -17.45
CA GLU A 55 2.41 -5.40 -18.26
C GLU A 55 3.69 -5.17 -17.45
N ASP A 56 3.81 -4.01 -16.79
CA ASP A 56 4.90 -3.68 -15.89
C ASP A 56 4.47 -2.63 -14.84
N PHE A 57 5.39 -2.36 -13.91
CA PHE A 57 5.33 -1.19 -13.05
C PHE A 57 6.75 -0.69 -12.78
N ASP A 58 6.88 0.61 -12.48
CA ASP A 58 8.15 1.22 -12.12
C ASP A 58 8.34 1.23 -10.58
N PRO A 59 9.24 0.39 -10.02
CA PRO A 59 9.48 0.36 -8.58
C PRO A 59 10.17 1.63 -8.06
N ASP A 60 10.96 2.33 -8.89
CA ASP A 60 11.60 3.58 -8.51
C ASP A 60 10.57 4.70 -8.40
N ARG A 61 9.56 4.71 -9.28
CA ARG A 61 8.44 5.66 -9.17
C ARG A 61 7.62 5.46 -7.89
N LEU A 62 7.37 4.21 -7.48
CA LEU A 62 6.70 3.90 -6.21
C LEU A 62 7.52 4.41 -5.01
N LYS A 63 8.83 4.17 -5.05
CA LYS A 63 9.76 4.61 -4.01
C LYS A 63 9.85 6.13 -3.91
N GLU A 64 9.89 6.82 -5.05
CA GLU A 64 9.89 8.29 -5.10
C GLU A 64 8.60 8.84 -4.47
N TYR A 65 7.44 8.36 -4.92
CA TYR A 65 6.13 8.80 -4.41
C TYR A 65 5.99 8.64 -2.89
N LEU A 66 6.32 7.45 -2.35
CA LEU A 66 6.27 7.23 -0.90
C LEU A 66 7.39 7.99 -0.16
N GLY A 67 8.51 8.25 -0.83
CA GLY A 67 9.62 9.02 -0.30
C GLY A 67 9.26 10.49 -0.06
N GLU A 68 8.50 11.11 -0.97
CA GLU A 68 7.97 12.48 -0.83
C GLU A 68 7.10 12.61 0.42
N LEU A 69 6.23 11.63 0.67
CA LEU A 69 5.38 11.59 1.85
C LEU A 69 6.16 11.37 3.14
N ARG A 70 7.28 10.64 3.10
CA ARG A 70 8.15 10.45 4.27
C ARG A 70 8.85 11.74 4.70
N THR A 71 9.23 12.60 3.75
CA THR A 71 9.96 13.84 4.06
C THR A 71 9.06 14.98 4.57
N GLY A 72 7.75 14.76 4.62
CA GLY A 72 6.76 15.82 4.75
C GLY A 72 6.68 16.57 3.43
N GLY A 73 5.54 16.48 2.74
CA GLY A 73 5.33 17.17 1.46
C GLY A 73 5.76 18.64 1.55
N ASN A 74 6.45 19.12 0.51
CA ASN A 74 6.98 20.48 0.43
C ASN A 74 5.87 21.55 0.42
#